data_AF-A0A842PG68-F1
#
_entry.id   AF-A0A842PG68-F1
#
_cell.length_a   1.000
_cell.length_b   1.000
_cell.length_c   1.000
_cell.angle_alpha   90.00
_cell.angle_beta   90.00
_cell.angle_gamma   90.00
#
_symmetry.space_group_name_H-M   'P 1'
#
loop_
_entity.id
_entity.type
_entity.pdbx_description
1 polymer ?
#
loop_
_entity_poly.entity_id
_entity_poly.type
_entity_poly.pdbx_seq_one_letter_code
_entity_poly.pdbx_strand_id
1 'polypeptide(L)'
;MKKCITCADNLSSEDIGWCNRCAQFAPLLVGAGFEGRPTLKARQSINDVLSPNRQRTAHPRWRAILDKFDNGESDWAFNSSHAAHDDNDPWYVIDEKREQQLKQLRNSLCIPNRDDDDSDKILQKGIPLPDGSHLSKISEIWAIDGRTLPGHVPSNHLLRALTGNSKEKKRFENCDWNLLLTTLLIVANRRVDRHNVRGDYQRRQMNRMQRILLRREHAPGRALFEGADLFLRWNAGMNRLAARAFGGRVEHGMAPVFNQMVDEIRGIRMEEGWTEIDWDLLESNNKLWVKRWREVMDSGTPLATMRKWAGPSLRIHQGKLQIRTIKNGKWIWSQIPPWPRLWALLTSWALSPPSSDEHQYLRALQWCWHENEGELMPAEPECRALLLLRGICDSDKRITVSTQGEFHITIEGTSGLFYSVGPGPGAHGARFTVAGSDSLENLEDGKSMPLCIHENGSFKQLPVGDVIASVILTLMDDLTSADKLEPLAKFISDNGLRDAPPGGDRMQPHLD
;
A
#
# COMPACT_ATOMS: atom_id res chain seq x y z
N MET A 1 18.30 -15.18 10.24
CA MET A 1 18.74 -14.27 11.34
C MET A 1 18.54 -14.90 12.72
N LYS A 2 19.49 -14.78 13.67
CA LYS A 2 19.36 -15.31 15.05
C LYS A 2 19.00 -14.25 16.11
N LYS A 3 19.08 -12.97 15.76
CA LYS A 3 18.82 -11.84 16.65
C LYS A 3 17.86 -10.85 16.02
N CYS A 4 17.06 -10.17 16.86
CA CYS A 4 16.16 -9.11 16.44
C CYS A 4 16.96 -7.93 15.87
N ILE A 5 16.53 -7.41 14.71
CA ILE A 5 17.12 -6.26 14.02
C ILE A 5 17.12 -5.00 14.91
N THR A 6 16.10 -4.85 15.74
CA THR A 6 15.89 -3.62 16.53
C THR A 6 16.54 -3.71 17.90
N CYS A 7 16.26 -4.77 18.68
CA CYS A 7 16.72 -4.88 20.06
C CYS A 7 17.87 -5.89 20.30
N ALA A 8 18.34 -6.57 19.26
CA ALA A 8 19.38 -7.62 19.33
C ALA A 8 19.06 -8.85 20.22
N ASP A 9 17.81 -8.99 20.70
CA ASP A 9 17.36 -10.19 21.42
C ASP A 9 17.43 -11.44 20.56
N ASN A 10 17.65 -12.59 21.20
CA ASN A 10 17.54 -13.88 20.55
C ASN A 10 16.08 -14.11 20.10
N LEU A 11 15.90 -14.53 18.85
CA LEU A 11 14.60 -14.79 18.28
C LEU A 11 14.19 -16.24 18.56
N SER A 12 12.91 -16.45 18.92
CA SER A 12 12.33 -17.78 19.11
C SER A 12 11.98 -18.48 17.79
N SER A 13 11.83 -17.72 16.69
CA SER A 13 11.55 -18.22 15.34
C SER A 13 12.63 -17.77 14.36
N GLU A 14 13.03 -18.64 13.44
CA GLU A 14 14.01 -18.32 12.39
C GLU A 14 13.47 -17.36 11.32
N ASP A 15 12.14 -17.17 11.25
CA ASP A 15 11.45 -16.54 10.13
C ASP A 15 11.31 -15.01 10.24
N ILE A 16 11.45 -14.47 11.45
CA ILE A 16 11.12 -13.07 11.75
C ILE A 16 12.38 -12.37 12.25
N GLY A 17 12.94 -11.44 11.47
CA GLY A 17 14.04 -10.55 11.92
C GLY A 17 13.66 -9.62 13.07
N TRP A 18 12.49 -9.79 13.68
CA TRP A 18 11.88 -8.92 14.67
C TRP A 18 11.33 -9.77 15.82
N CYS A 19 11.61 -9.40 17.07
CA CYS A 19 10.94 -10.05 18.20
C CYS A 19 9.48 -9.57 18.29
N ASN A 20 8.64 -10.33 18.98
CA ASN A 20 7.20 -10.03 19.10
C ASN A 20 6.94 -8.62 19.64
N ARG A 21 7.76 -8.11 20.56
CA ARG A 21 7.63 -6.74 21.12
C ARG A 21 7.97 -5.67 20.07
N CYS A 22 9.12 -5.79 19.39
CA CYS A 22 9.54 -4.80 18.40
C CYS A 22 8.64 -4.78 17.16
N ALA A 23 8.06 -5.92 16.79
CA ALA A 23 7.15 -6.03 15.64
C ALA A 23 5.90 -5.15 15.77
N GLN A 24 5.48 -4.83 17.00
CA GLN A 24 4.30 -3.99 17.28
C GLN A 24 4.52 -2.53 16.88
N PHE A 25 5.78 -2.06 16.96
CA PHE A 25 6.15 -0.73 16.52
C PHE A 25 6.43 -0.65 15.02
N ALA A 26 6.64 -1.80 14.35
CA ALA A 26 7.12 -1.83 12.98
C ALA A 26 6.29 -1.02 11.98
N PRO A 27 4.93 -0.98 12.04
CA PRO A 27 4.15 -0.10 11.17
C PRO A 27 4.51 1.39 11.28
N LEU A 28 4.93 1.85 12.47
CA LEU A 28 5.38 3.23 12.70
C LEU A 28 6.82 3.45 12.24
N LEU A 29 7.70 2.44 12.42
CA LEU A 29 9.13 2.60 12.17
C LEU A 29 9.52 2.41 10.70
N VAL A 30 8.92 1.41 10.04
CA VAL A 30 9.26 1.02 8.67
C VAL A 30 8.07 1.16 7.71
N GLY A 31 6.94 1.64 8.22
CA GLY A 31 5.69 1.80 7.49
C GLY A 31 4.88 0.52 7.46
N ALA A 32 3.60 0.64 7.14
CA ALA A 32 2.68 -0.49 7.14
C ALA A 32 2.94 -1.53 6.02
N GLY A 33 3.99 -1.37 5.21
CA GLY A 33 4.48 -2.45 4.32
C GLY A 33 5.05 -3.66 5.09
N PHE A 34 5.30 -3.53 6.39
CA PHE A 34 5.73 -4.60 7.28
C PHE A 34 4.73 -5.75 7.39
N GLU A 35 3.43 -5.44 7.44
CA GLU A 35 2.35 -6.43 7.60
C GLU A 35 2.20 -7.32 6.36
N GLY A 36 2.58 -6.80 5.19
CA GLY A 36 2.62 -7.54 3.93
C GLY A 36 3.88 -8.37 3.73
N ARG A 37 4.53 -8.87 4.79
CA ARG A 37 5.71 -9.75 4.66
C ARG A 37 5.33 -11.06 3.96
N PRO A 38 6.14 -11.55 3.00
CA PRO A 38 5.93 -12.84 2.37
C PRO A 38 6.12 -14.02 3.33
N THR A 39 5.47 -15.15 3.04
CA THR A 39 5.70 -16.42 3.75
C THR A 39 7.13 -16.93 3.55
N LEU A 40 7.65 -17.70 4.51
CA LEU A 40 8.99 -18.32 4.41
C LEU A 40 9.11 -19.18 3.15
N LYS A 41 8.10 -20.01 2.87
CA LYS A 41 8.02 -20.86 1.67
C LYS A 41 8.22 -20.03 0.40
N ALA A 42 7.50 -18.92 0.25
CA ALA A 42 7.62 -18.06 -0.92
C ALA A 42 9.02 -17.39 -1.01
N ARG A 43 9.59 -16.97 0.14
CA ARG A 43 10.96 -16.43 0.19
C ARG A 43 11.99 -17.44 -0.28
N GLN A 44 11.90 -18.69 0.17
CA GLN A 44 12.78 -19.78 -0.25
C GLN A 44 12.65 -20.02 -1.76
N SER A 45 11.43 -20.20 -2.28
CA SER A 45 11.19 -20.42 -3.71
C SER A 45 11.76 -19.32 -4.60
N ILE A 46 11.64 -18.05 -4.20
CA ILE A 46 12.24 -16.94 -4.96
C ILE A 46 13.77 -16.91 -4.81
N ASN A 47 14.31 -17.14 -3.61
CA ASN A 47 15.75 -17.15 -3.38
C ASN A 47 16.45 -18.28 -4.14
N ASP A 48 15.84 -19.44 -4.27
CA ASP A 48 16.40 -20.57 -5.04
C ASP A 48 16.64 -20.17 -6.50
N VAL A 49 15.78 -19.32 -7.06
CA VAL A 49 15.89 -18.81 -8.44
C VAL A 49 16.86 -17.63 -8.54
N LEU A 50 16.87 -16.74 -7.56
CA LEU A 50 17.68 -15.52 -7.59
C LEU A 50 19.15 -15.75 -7.21
N SER A 51 19.42 -16.66 -6.25
CA SER A 51 20.76 -16.88 -5.67
C SER A 51 21.84 -17.16 -6.72
N PRO A 52 21.63 -18.04 -7.73
CA PRO A 52 22.65 -18.33 -8.73
C PRO A 52 23.04 -17.12 -9.60
N ASN A 53 22.15 -16.13 -9.73
CA ASN A 53 22.32 -15.00 -10.64
C ASN A 53 22.53 -13.66 -9.91
N ARG A 54 22.66 -13.64 -8.57
CA ARG A 54 22.68 -12.38 -7.82
C ARG A 54 23.95 -11.54 -7.99
N GLN A 55 25.10 -12.20 -8.20
CA GLN A 55 26.36 -11.51 -8.52
C GLN A 55 26.41 -10.98 -9.96
N ARG A 56 25.42 -11.32 -10.80
CA ARG A 56 25.32 -10.89 -12.19
C ARG A 56 24.47 -9.63 -12.33
N THR A 57 24.39 -9.11 -13.55
CA THR A 57 23.45 -8.04 -13.90
C THR A 57 21.99 -8.44 -13.61
N ALA A 58 21.08 -7.48 -13.54
CA ALA A 58 19.67 -7.73 -13.23
C ALA A 58 18.96 -8.62 -14.27
N HIS A 59 19.45 -8.63 -15.51
CA HIS A 59 18.78 -9.23 -16.65
C HIS A 59 18.71 -10.77 -16.57
N PRO A 60 19.81 -11.52 -16.26
CA PRO A 60 19.73 -12.96 -15.97
C PRO A 60 18.76 -13.33 -14.84
N ARG A 61 18.69 -12.53 -13.76
CA ARG A 61 17.75 -12.76 -12.65
C ARG A 61 16.30 -12.70 -13.11
N TRP A 62 15.96 -11.65 -13.85
CA TRP A 62 14.62 -11.50 -14.42
C TRP A 62 14.25 -12.65 -15.35
N ARG A 63 15.22 -13.15 -16.12
CA ARG A 63 15.01 -14.29 -17.02
C ARG A 63 14.74 -15.57 -16.25
N ALA A 64 15.51 -15.85 -15.20
CA ALA A 64 15.29 -17.02 -14.36
C ALA A 64 13.92 -16.99 -13.66
N ILE A 65 13.45 -15.81 -13.22
CA ILE A 65 12.10 -15.65 -12.68
C ILE A 65 11.04 -15.97 -13.73
N LEU A 66 11.16 -15.40 -14.93
CA LEU A 66 10.21 -15.66 -16.01
C LEU A 66 10.21 -17.16 -16.37
N ASP A 67 11.37 -17.75 -16.63
CA ASP A 67 11.47 -19.15 -17.07
C ASP A 67 10.95 -20.15 -16.02
N LYS A 68 11.03 -19.83 -14.73
CA LYS A 68 10.58 -20.71 -13.64
C LYS A 68 9.10 -20.57 -13.31
N PHE A 69 8.55 -19.36 -13.40
CA PHE A 69 7.23 -19.05 -12.88
C PHE A 69 6.19 -18.71 -13.95
N ASP A 70 6.60 -18.49 -15.21
CA ASP A 70 5.70 -18.24 -16.33
C ASP A 70 5.07 -19.54 -16.86
N ASN A 71 4.42 -20.30 -15.97
CA ASN A 71 3.71 -21.54 -16.27
C ASN A 71 2.31 -21.25 -16.83
N GLY A 72 2.23 -20.37 -17.83
CA GLY A 72 0.98 -19.86 -18.40
C GLY A 72 0.39 -18.63 -17.67
N GLU A 73 1.08 -18.13 -16.65
CA GLU A 73 0.67 -16.91 -15.92
C GLU A 73 0.61 -15.66 -16.80
N SER A 74 1.43 -15.58 -17.84
CA SER A 74 1.40 -14.45 -18.78
C SER A 74 0.43 -14.63 -19.95
N ASP A 75 -0.06 -15.84 -20.22
CA ASP A 75 -0.78 -16.19 -21.47
C ASP A 75 -2.10 -15.43 -21.64
N TRP A 76 -2.69 -14.93 -20.55
CA TRP A 76 -3.86 -14.06 -20.61
C TRP A 76 -3.69 -12.83 -21.52
N ALA A 77 -2.44 -12.41 -21.79
CA ALA A 77 -2.07 -11.28 -22.65
C ALA A 77 -1.58 -11.71 -24.04
N PHE A 78 -1.49 -13.02 -24.33
CA PHE A 78 -0.92 -13.57 -25.59
C PHE A 78 -1.88 -14.51 -26.34
N ASN A 79 -3.14 -14.58 -25.92
CA ASN A 79 -4.18 -15.43 -26.52
C ASN A 79 -4.98 -14.72 -27.63
N SER A 80 -4.40 -13.70 -28.28
CA SER A 80 -5.09 -13.02 -29.38
C SER A 80 -5.20 -13.95 -30.58
N SER A 81 -6.42 -14.41 -30.88
CA SER A 81 -6.79 -14.78 -32.23
C SER A 81 -6.83 -13.48 -33.04
N HIS A 82 -5.73 -13.12 -33.68
CA HIS A 82 -5.73 -12.01 -34.63
C HIS A 82 -6.86 -12.24 -35.62
N ALA A 83 -7.89 -11.39 -35.60
CA ALA A 83 -8.79 -11.29 -36.74
C ALA A 83 -7.88 -10.97 -37.94
N ALA A 84 -8.00 -11.76 -39.02
CA ALA A 84 -7.22 -11.53 -40.22
C ALA A 84 -7.30 -10.03 -40.58
N HIS A 85 -6.14 -9.38 -40.67
CA HIS A 85 -6.07 -7.96 -40.97
C HIS A 85 -6.73 -7.67 -42.32
N ASP A 86 -7.52 -6.61 -42.38
CA ASP A 86 -8.00 -6.11 -43.67
C ASP A 86 -6.82 -5.41 -44.35
N ASP A 87 -6.27 -6.02 -45.40
CA ASP A 87 -5.20 -5.45 -46.22
C ASP A 87 -5.62 -4.09 -46.85
N ASN A 88 -6.91 -3.73 -46.80
CA ASN A 88 -7.42 -2.43 -47.22
C ASN A 88 -7.50 -1.38 -46.11
N ASP A 89 -7.04 -1.64 -44.88
CA ASP A 89 -6.99 -0.62 -43.83
C ASP A 89 -6.01 0.50 -44.21
N PRO A 90 -6.48 1.75 -44.44
CA PRO A 90 -5.62 2.86 -44.82
C PRO A 90 -4.59 3.24 -43.74
N TRP A 91 -4.73 2.72 -42.51
CA TRP A 91 -3.80 2.92 -41.41
C TRP A 91 -2.78 1.78 -41.24
N TYR A 92 -2.86 0.73 -42.08
CA TYR A 92 -1.91 -0.37 -42.09
C TYR A 92 -0.52 0.10 -42.54
N VAL A 93 0.47 -0.15 -41.70
CA VAL A 93 1.88 0.20 -41.98
C VAL A 93 2.64 -1.08 -42.33
N ILE A 94 3.11 -1.20 -43.57
CA ILE A 94 3.98 -2.28 -44.03
C ILE A 94 5.12 -2.52 -43.02
N ASP A 95 5.43 -3.77 -42.73
CA ASP A 95 6.39 -4.19 -41.70
C ASP A 95 7.73 -3.41 -41.75
N GLU A 96 8.29 -3.17 -42.94
CA GLU A 96 9.53 -2.40 -43.11
C GLU A 96 9.38 -0.92 -42.70
N LYS A 97 8.28 -0.28 -43.10
CA LYS A 97 7.97 1.12 -42.76
C LYS A 97 7.70 1.25 -41.26
N ARG A 98 7.02 0.26 -40.67
CA ARG A 98 6.79 0.17 -39.21
C ARG A 98 8.11 0.05 -38.46
N GLU A 99 9.02 -0.81 -38.91
CA GLU A 99 10.34 -0.94 -38.29
C GLU A 99 11.16 0.35 -38.36
N GLN A 100 11.14 1.04 -39.50
CA GLN A 100 11.83 2.32 -39.66
C GLN A 100 11.24 3.39 -38.72
N GLN A 101 9.91 3.51 -38.65
CA GLN A 101 9.24 4.41 -37.72
C GLN A 101 9.58 4.08 -36.27
N LEU A 102 9.53 2.82 -35.86
CA LEU A 102 9.86 2.41 -34.49
C LEU A 102 11.32 2.72 -34.13
N LYS A 103 12.27 2.53 -35.07
CA LYS A 103 13.68 2.90 -34.88
C LYS A 103 13.84 4.41 -34.73
N GLN A 104 13.17 5.21 -35.56
CA GLN A 104 13.15 6.68 -35.44
C GLN A 104 12.59 7.12 -34.08
N LEU A 105 11.42 6.59 -33.71
CA LEU A 105 10.76 6.85 -32.43
C LEU A 105 11.67 6.51 -31.25
N ARG A 106 12.33 5.35 -31.27
CA ARG A 106 13.30 4.99 -30.22
C ARG A 106 14.45 5.99 -30.16
N ASN A 107 15.06 6.30 -31.30
CA ASN A 107 16.22 7.18 -31.35
C ASN A 107 15.86 8.59 -30.86
N SER A 108 14.64 9.05 -31.09
CA SER A 108 14.17 10.34 -30.58
C SER A 108 13.73 10.28 -29.11
N LEU A 109 12.92 9.30 -28.70
CA LEU A 109 12.22 9.28 -27.40
C LEU A 109 13.00 8.60 -26.26
N CYS A 110 14.00 7.78 -26.57
CA CYS A 110 14.73 7.01 -25.55
C CYS A 110 16.08 7.64 -25.13
N ILE A 111 16.30 8.92 -25.44
CA ILE A 111 17.52 9.69 -25.09
C ILE A 111 17.44 10.22 -23.64
N PRO A 112 18.53 10.22 -22.85
CA PRO A 112 18.59 10.89 -21.55
C PRO A 112 18.41 12.41 -21.67
N ASN A 113 17.75 13.05 -20.67
CA ASN A 113 17.62 14.52 -20.53
C ASN A 113 17.04 15.25 -21.76
N ARG A 114 15.94 14.73 -22.30
CA ARG A 114 15.24 15.34 -23.44
C ARG A 114 14.20 16.37 -22.99
N ASP A 115 13.95 17.39 -23.82
CA ASP A 115 12.83 18.30 -23.66
C ASP A 115 11.47 17.60 -23.93
N ASP A 116 10.50 17.84 -23.06
CA ASP A 116 9.19 17.17 -23.07
C ASP A 116 8.28 17.64 -24.24
N ASP A 117 8.38 18.89 -24.69
CA ASP A 117 7.48 19.48 -25.69
C ASP A 117 7.55 18.81 -27.07
N ASP A 118 8.75 18.41 -27.51
CA ASP A 118 8.90 17.67 -28.77
C ASP A 118 8.42 16.20 -28.65
N SER A 119 8.16 15.72 -27.43
CA SER A 119 7.75 14.33 -27.16
C SER A 119 6.30 14.14 -27.48
N ASP A 120 5.50 15.13 -27.11
CA ASP A 120 4.07 15.11 -27.34
C ASP A 120 3.77 15.19 -28.84
N LYS A 121 4.46 16.03 -29.60
CA LYS A 121 4.30 16.09 -31.07
C LYS A 121 4.62 14.77 -31.77
N ILE A 122 5.65 14.06 -31.29
CA ILE A 122 6.05 12.77 -31.85
C ILE A 122 5.05 11.68 -31.46
N LEU A 123 4.62 11.65 -30.19
CA LEU A 123 3.68 10.65 -29.68
C LEU A 123 2.24 10.87 -30.16
N GLN A 124 1.89 12.09 -30.58
CA GLN A 124 0.62 12.38 -31.28
C GLN A 124 0.52 11.63 -32.61
N LYS A 125 1.64 11.42 -33.32
CA LYS A 125 1.66 10.63 -34.57
C LYS A 125 1.45 9.14 -34.35
N GLY A 126 1.57 8.67 -33.10
CA GLY A 126 1.34 7.29 -32.72
C GLY A 126 2.58 6.40 -32.76
N ILE A 127 2.54 5.35 -31.94
CA ILE A 127 3.46 4.21 -31.92
C ILE A 127 2.69 3.04 -32.57
N PRO A 128 3.08 2.59 -33.76
CA PRO A 128 2.43 1.46 -34.41
C PRO A 128 2.80 0.15 -33.70
N LEU A 129 1.78 -0.64 -33.35
CA LEU A 129 1.94 -1.90 -32.65
C LEU A 129 1.91 -3.10 -33.62
N PRO A 130 2.48 -4.26 -33.24
CA PRO A 130 2.52 -5.45 -34.08
C PRO A 130 1.16 -6.01 -34.50
N ASP A 131 0.13 -5.79 -33.69
CA ASP A 131 -1.25 -6.24 -33.87
C ASP A 131 -2.09 -5.25 -34.71
N GLY A 132 -1.45 -4.31 -35.41
CA GLY A 132 -2.12 -3.28 -36.20
C GLY A 132 -2.66 -2.10 -35.40
N SER A 133 -2.68 -2.19 -34.06
CA SER A 133 -3.16 -1.09 -33.22
C SER A 133 -2.18 0.09 -33.18
N HIS A 134 -2.70 1.28 -32.88
CA HIS A 134 -1.94 2.52 -32.80
C HIS A 134 -2.07 3.15 -31.42
N LEU A 135 -0.93 3.27 -30.73
CA LEU A 135 -0.84 3.92 -29.44
C LEU A 135 -0.43 5.38 -29.61
N SER A 136 -1.30 6.32 -29.26
CA SER A 136 -1.03 7.76 -29.33
C SER A 136 -1.08 8.44 -27.97
N LYS A 137 -0.41 9.60 -27.86
CA LYS A 137 -0.51 10.52 -26.73
C LYS A 137 -0.97 11.88 -27.23
N ILE A 138 -2.05 12.42 -26.65
CA ILE A 138 -2.49 13.79 -26.89
C ILE A 138 -2.47 14.53 -25.56
N SER A 139 -1.64 15.56 -25.47
CA SER A 139 -1.31 16.23 -24.21
C SER A 139 -0.84 15.20 -23.18
N GLU A 140 -1.64 14.94 -22.14
CA GLU A 140 -1.33 13.98 -21.06
C GLU A 140 -2.14 12.67 -21.13
N ILE A 141 -2.96 12.51 -22.18
CA ILE A 141 -3.88 11.38 -22.31
C ILE A 141 -3.31 10.39 -23.33
N TRP A 142 -3.15 9.15 -22.90
CA TRP A 142 -2.80 8.03 -23.78
C TRP A 142 -4.05 7.37 -24.33
N ALA A 143 -4.01 6.93 -25.58
CA ALA A 143 -5.09 6.18 -26.21
C ALA A 143 -4.54 5.10 -27.15
N ILE A 144 -5.24 3.97 -27.23
CA ILE A 144 -4.99 2.89 -28.20
C ILE A 144 -6.22 2.76 -29.11
N ASP A 145 -6.05 2.92 -30.42
CA ASP A 145 -7.14 2.90 -31.41
C ASP A 145 -8.32 3.83 -31.03
N GLY A 146 -7.99 5.02 -30.53
CA GLY A 146 -8.97 6.01 -30.05
C GLY A 146 -9.58 5.73 -28.67
N ARG A 147 -9.26 4.60 -28.02
CA ARG A 147 -9.72 4.26 -26.66
C ARG A 147 -8.74 4.79 -25.61
N THR A 148 -9.23 5.63 -24.71
CA THR A 148 -8.41 6.25 -23.64
C THR A 148 -7.89 5.22 -22.64
N LEU A 149 -6.60 5.28 -22.33
CA LEU A 149 -5.92 4.42 -21.38
C LEU A 149 -5.86 5.02 -19.96
N PRO A 150 -5.93 4.19 -18.90
CA PRO A 150 -5.93 4.67 -17.51
C PRO A 150 -4.52 5.01 -17.01
N GLY A 151 -3.96 6.13 -17.47
CA GLY A 151 -2.74 6.73 -16.93
C GLY A 151 -1.54 6.73 -17.89
N HIS A 152 -0.34 6.80 -17.34
CA HIS A 152 0.89 6.88 -18.12
C HIS A 152 1.30 5.51 -18.65
N VAL A 153 1.77 5.45 -19.89
CA VAL A 153 2.25 4.22 -20.55
C VAL A 153 3.78 4.09 -20.39
N PRO A 154 4.35 2.88 -20.25
CA PRO A 154 5.80 2.69 -20.24
C PRO A 154 6.39 2.80 -21.66
N SER A 155 6.24 3.96 -22.31
CA SER A 155 6.58 4.20 -23.72
C SER A 155 8.04 3.91 -24.07
N ASN A 156 9.00 4.22 -23.19
CA ASN A 156 10.42 3.93 -23.41
C ASN A 156 10.67 2.41 -23.41
N HIS A 157 10.10 1.69 -22.45
CA HIS A 157 10.19 0.23 -22.41
C HIS A 157 9.44 -0.42 -23.56
N LEU A 158 8.28 0.11 -23.96
CA LEU A 158 7.52 -0.35 -25.12
C LEU A 158 8.35 -0.24 -26.40
N LEU A 159 8.92 0.94 -26.68
CA LEU A 159 9.77 1.14 -27.86
C LEU A 159 11.01 0.22 -27.84
N ARG A 160 11.61 -0.01 -26.67
CA ARG A 160 12.73 -0.96 -26.53
C ARG A 160 12.32 -2.40 -26.78
N ALA A 161 11.12 -2.81 -26.35
CA ALA A 161 10.58 -4.13 -26.65
C ALA A 161 10.36 -4.30 -28.16
N LEU A 162 9.67 -3.35 -28.80
CA LEU A 162 9.31 -3.39 -30.21
C LEU A 162 10.51 -3.31 -31.17
N THR A 163 11.60 -2.67 -30.74
CA THR A 163 12.84 -2.53 -31.52
C THR A 163 13.95 -3.49 -31.07
N GLY A 164 13.61 -4.47 -30.25
CA GLY A 164 14.52 -5.52 -29.78
C GLY A 164 15.04 -6.42 -30.90
N ASN A 165 15.86 -7.40 -30.52
CA ASN A 165 16.38 -8.36 -31.50
C ASN A 165 15.27 -9.32 -32.00
N SER A 166 15.48 -10.01 -33.13
CA SER A 166 14.47 -10.92 -33.71
C SER A 166 13.99 -12.00 -32.72
N LYS A 167 14.88 -12.51 -31.85
CA LYS A 167 14.50 -13.51 -30.82
C LYS A 167 13.60 -12.91 -29.73
N GLU A 168 13.78 -11.65 -29.38
CA GLU A 168 12.93 -10.92 -28.44
C GLU A 168 11.57 -10.60 -29.06
N LYS A 169 11.54 -10.23 -30.35
CA LYS A 169 10.30 -10.03 -31.10
C LYS A 169 9.43 -11.29 -31.13
N LYS A 170 10.03 -12.44 -31.39
CA LYS A 170 9.35 -13.74 -31.34
C LYS A 170 8.67 -14.05 -29.99
N ARG A 171 9.18 -13.50 -28.89
CA ARG A 171 8.64 -13.77 -27.53
C ARG A 171 7.37 -13.00 -27.23
N PHE A 172 7.02 -12.01 -28.04
CA PHE A 172 5.76 -11.28 -27.92
C PHE A 172 4.90 -11.36 -29.19
N GLU A 173 5.18 -12.32 -30.08
CA GLU A 173 4.22 -12.73 -31.10
C GLU A 173 2.88 -13.08 -30.43
N ASN A 174 1.79 -12.63 -31.04
CA ASN A 174 0.40 -12.77 -30.54
C ASN A 174 0.06 -12.00 -29.26
N CYS A 175 0.86 -11.02 -28.85
CA CYS A 175 0.51 -10.15 -27.73
C CYS A 175 -0.71 -9.27 -28.05
N ASP A 176 -1.74 -9.35 -27.21
CA ASP A 176 -2.83 -8.39 -27.16
C ASP A 176 -2.37 -7.15 -26.39
N TRP A 177 -1.88 -6.14 -27.12
CA TRP A 177 -1.33 -4.94 -26.51
C TRP A 177 -2.38 -4.10 -25.80
N ASN A 178 -3.62 -4.12 -26.29
CA ASN A 178 -4.73 -3.41 -25.66
C ASN A 178 -5.03 -3.98 -24.27
N LEU A 179 -5.18 -5.29 -24.18
CA LEU A 179 -5.48 -5.98 -22.94
C LEU A 179 -4.30 -5.91 -21.96
N LEU A 180 -3.07 -6.12 -22.45
CA LEU A 180 -1.86 -6.02 -21.64
C LEU A 180 -1.70 -4.62 -21.04
N LEU A 181 -1.70 -3.58 -21.89
CA LEU A 181 -1.47 -2.21 -21.44
C LEU A 181 -2.59 -1.77 -20.51
N THR A 182 -3.85 -1.95 -20.89
CA THR A 182 -5.00 -1.56 -20.06
C THR A 182 -4.92 -2.15 -18.66
N THR A 183 -4.66 -3.46 -18.56
CA THR A 183 -4.58 -4.16 -17.27
C THR A 183 -3.35 -3.71 -16.48
N LEU A 184 -2.17 -3.65 -17.11
CA LEU A 184 -0.94 -3.18 -16.49
C LEU A 184 -1.08 -1.76 -15.95
N LEU A 185 -1.74 -0.87 -16.68
CA LEU A 185 -1.89 0.53 -16.29
C LEU A 185 -2.80 0.68 -15.07
N ILE A 186 -3.84 -0.13 -14.92
CA ILE A 186 -4.67 -0.13 -13.71
C ILE A 186 -3.83 -0.50 -12.47
N VAL A 187 -2.90 -1.45 -12.63
CA VAL A 187 -1.99 -1.90 -11.57
C VAL A 187 -0.88 -0.90 -11.28
N ALA A 188 -0.24 -0.36 -12.31
CA ALA A 188 0.97 0.45 -12.18
C ALA A 188 0.69 1.95 -11.99
N ASN A 189 -0.45 2.46 -12.45
CA ASN A 189 -0.84 3.85 -12.22
C ASN A 189 -1.78 3.92 -11.02
N ARG A 190 -1.24 4.37 -9.88
CA ARG A 190 -2.11 5.04 -8.90
C ARG A 190 -2.67 6.28 -9.60
N ARG A 191 -3.97 6.52 -9.48
CA ARG A 191 -4.38 7.92 -9.43
C ARG A 191 -3.61 8.50 -8.24
N VAL A 192 -2.61 9.33 -8.53
CA VAL A 192 -2.29 10.46 -7.66
C VAL A 192 -3.65 11.02 -7.27
N ASP A 193 -3.90 11.26 -5.99
CA ASP A 193 -5.00 12.11 -5.55
C ASP A 193 -4.85 13.47 -6.27
N ARG A 194 -5.31 13.57 -7.53
CA ARG A 194 -5.38 14.79 -8.34
C ARG A 194 -6.57 15.63 -7.87
N HIS A 195 -6.81 15.67 -6.57
CA HIS A 195 -7.65 16.64 -5.88
C HIS A 195 -6.82 17.77 -5.23
N ASN A 196 -5.49 17.77 -5.41
CA ASN A 196 -4.60 18.76 -4.78
C ASN A 196 -3.90 19.75 -5.73
N VAL A 197 -4.27 19.83 -7.02
CA VAL A 197 -3.76 20.91 -7.88
C VAL A 197 -4.92 21.54 -8.65
N ARG A 198 -5.29 22.75 -8.23
CA ARG A 198 -6.18 23.73 -8.87
C ARG A 198 -7.68 23.40 -8.88
N GLY A 199 -8.34 23.72 -7.76
CA GLY A 199 -9.79 23.84 -7.66
C GLY A 199 -10.22 24.25 -6.25
N ASP A 200 -10.79 25.45 -6.14
CA ASP A 200 -11.47 26.02 -4.97
C ASP A 200 -10.68 26.19 -3.64
N TYR A 201 -10.03 27.34 -3.54
CA TYR A 201 -9.57 27.93 -2.27
C TYR A 201 -10.76 28.51 -1.46
N GLN A 202 -11.84 28.95 -2.12
CA GLN A 202 -12.97 29.63 -1.46
C GLN A 202 -13.96 28.68 -0.76
N ARG A 203 -14.25 27.48 -1.31
CA ARG A 203 -15.09 26.49 -0.62
C ARG A 203 -14.44 25.88 0.63
N ARG A 204 -13.12 26.04 0.80
CA ARG A 204 -12.40 25.52 2.00
C ARG A 204 -12.57 26.41 3.22
N GLN A 205 -12.83 27.71 3.09
CA GLN A 205 -13.05 28.57 4.25
C GLN A 205 -14.42 28.33 4.89
N MET A 206 -15.49 28.23 4.09
CA MET A 206 -16.86 28.00 4.61
C MET A 206 -17.02 26.61 5.24
N ASN A 207 -16.35 25.58 4.73
CA ASN A 207 -16.37 24.23 5.29
C ASN A 207 -15.40 24.02 6.47
N ARG A 208 -14.51 24.98 6.79
CA ARG A 208 -13.58 24.81 7.92
C ARG A 208 -14.30 24.99 9.25
N MET A 209 -15.18 25.99 9.37
CA MET A 209 -15.92 26.23 10.61
C MET A 209 -16.99 25.17 10.90
N GLN A 210 -17.73 24.71 9.89
CA GLN A 210 -18.72 23.63 10.08
C GLN A 210 -18.06 22.27 10.36
N ARG A 211 -16.86 21.99 9.82
CA ARG A 211 -16.09 20.77 10.13
C ARG A 211 -15.42 20.80 11.50
N ILE A 212 -15.13 21.98 12.06
CA ILE A 212 -14.55 22.10 13.41
C ILE A 212 -15.62 21.80 14.47
N LEU A 213 -16.89 22.17 14.23
CA LEU A 213 -17.96 22.04 15.23
C LEU A 213 -18.62 20.65 15.29
N LEU A 214 -18.54 19.82 14.24
CA LEU A 214 -19.28 18.54 14.15
C LEU A 214 -18.40 17.28 14.12
N ARG A 215 -17.08 17.38 14.30
CA ARG A 215 -16.19 16.21 14.36
C ARG A 215 -15.99 15.69 15.79
N ARG A 216 -16.83 14.74 16.19
CA ARG A 216 -16.40 13.56 17.00
C ARG A 216 -15.68 12.53 16.12
N GLU A 217 -14.90 12.98 15.14
CA GLU A 217 -14.24 12.09 14.19
C GLU A 217 -12.83 11.73 14.66
N HIS A 218 -12.60 10.47 15.01
CA HIS A 218 -11.39 9.70 14.66
C HIS A 218 -11.70 8.19 14.80
N ALA A 219 -12.64 7.67 14.02
CA ALA A 219 -12.50 6.27 13.62
C ALA A 219 -11.48 6.28 12.46
N PRO A 220 -10.36 5.52 12.53
CA PRO A 220 -9.45 5.43 11.42
C PRO A 220 -10.25 4.94 10.21
N GLY A 221 -10.28 5.73 9.13
CA GLY A 221 -10.83 5.26 7.86
C GLY A 221 -10.18 3.91 7.56
N ARG A 222 -11.00 2.85 7.47
CA ARG A 222 -10.50 1.50 7.26
C ARG A 222 -9.79 1.50 5.92
N ALA A 223 -8.46 1.43 5.95
CA ALA A 223 -7.67 1.27 4.74
C ALA A 223 -8.05 -0.08 4.12
N LEU A 224 -8.97 -0.06 3.16
CA LEU A 224 -9.22 -1.21 2.30
C LEU A 224 -7.88 -1.59 1.68
N PHE A 225 -7.53 -2.86 1.83
CA PHE A 225 -6.26 -3.41 1.42
C PHE A 225 -6.00 -3.18 -0.08
N GLU A 226 -4.76 -2.86 -0.46
CA GLU A 226 -4.43 -2.49 -1.84
C GLU A 226 -4.70 -3.59 -2.86
N GLY A 227 -4.57 -4.88 -2.55
CA GLY A 227 -4.83 -5.94 -3.56
C GLY A 227 -6.32 -6.22 -3.78
N ALA A 228 -7.16 -6.17 -2.74
CA ALA A 228 -8.62 -6.26 -2.89
C ALA A 228 -9.16 -4.99 -3.57
N ASP A 229 -8.70 -3.80 -3.13
CA ASP A 229 -8.96 -2.53 -3.82
C ASP A 229 -8.51 -2.60 -5.29
N LEU A 230 -7.31 -3.11 -5.55
CA LEU A 230 -6.76 -3.21 -6.90
C LEU A 230 -7.57 -4.19 -7.78
N PHE A 231 -7.96 -5.35 -7.25
CA PHE A 231 -8.83 -6.28 -7.96
C PHE A 231 -10.19 -5.66 -8.26
N LEU A 232 -10.83 -5.01 -7.28
CA LEU A 232 -12.11 -4.34 -7.45
C LEU A 232 -12.03 -3.18 -8.44
N ARG A 233 -10.94 -2.41 -8.40
CA ARG A 233 -10.65 -1.34 -9.37
C ARG A 233 -10.43 -1.89 -10.77
N TRP A 234 -9.74 -3.02 -10.89
CA TRP A 234 -9.59 -3.71 -12.17
C TRP A 234 -10.95 -4.18 -12.68
N ASN A 235 -11.76 -4.85 -11.86
CA ASN A 235 -13.10 -5.30 -12.21
C ASN A 235 -13.98 -4.13 -12.70
N ALA A 236 -14.05 -3.05 -11.92
CA ALA A 236 -14.79 -1.84 -12.29
C ALA A 236 -14.25 -1.19 -13.57
N GLY A 237 -12.92 -1.20 -13.77
CA GLY A 237 -12.27 -0.73 -14.99
C GLY A 237 -12.65 -1.54 -16.22
N MET A 238 -12.64 -2.87 -16.10
CA MET A 238 -13.01 -3.79 -17.17
C MET A 238 -14.49 -3.68 -17.53
N ASN A 239 -15.39 -3.60 -16.56
CA ASN A 239 -16.83 -3.41 -16.79
C ASN A 239 -17.12 -2.09 -17.53
N ARG A 240 -16.38 -1.02 -17.26
CA ARG A 240 -16.50 0.25 -18.01
C ARG A 240 -16.02 0.13 -19.45
N LEU A 241 -14.98 -0.66 -19.71
CA LEU A 241 -14.48 -0.89 -21.05
C LEU A 241 -15.45 -1.75 -21.87
N ALA A 242 -16.03 -2.78 -21.23
CA ALA A 242 -17.10 -3.57 -21.83
C ALA A 242 -18.32 -2.71 -22.16
N ALA A 243 -18.83 -1.92 -21.20
CA ALA A 243 -19.99 -1.05 -21.42
C ALA A 243 -19.81 -0.04 -22.57
N ARG A 244 -18.58 0.46 -22.78
CA ARG A 244 -18.24 1.35 -23.90
C ARG A 244 -18.12 0.63 -25.24
N ALA A 245 -17.73 -0.64 -25.25
CA ALA A 245 -17.59 -1.44 -26.47
C ALA A 245 -18.95 -1.85 -27.07
N PHE A 246 -20.00 -1.96 -26.25
CA PHE A 246 -21.35 -2.40 -26.67
C PHE A 246 -22.36 -1.27 -26.93
N GLY A 247 -21.90 -0.02 -27.11
CA GLY A 247 -22.77 1.07 -27.58
C GLY A 247 -23.86 1.52 -26.61
N GLY A 248 -23.73 1.24 -25.30
CA GLY A 248 -24.61 1.81 -24.29
C GLY A 248 -24.50 3.34 -24.29
N ARG A 249 -25.63 4.05 -24.38
CA ARG A 249 -25.67 5.52 -24.33
C ARG A 249 -24.90 6.02 -23.12
N VAL A 250 -23.75 6.67 -23.35
CA VAL A 250 -23.09 7.46 -22.32
C VAL A 250 -23.83 8.80 -22.25
N GLU A 251 -24.87 8.87 -21.43
CA GLU A 251 -25.50 10.14 -21.12
C GLU A 251 -24.45 11.11 -20.57
N HIS A 252 -24.35 12.27 -21.22
CA HIS A 252 -23.45 13.35 -20.86
C HIS A 252 -23.81 13.89 -19.47
N GLY A 253 -23.27 13.26 -18.41
CA GLY A 253 -23.60 13.69 -17.05
C GLY A 253 -22.93 12.92 -15.90
N MET A 254 -21.92 12.08 -16.15
CA MET A 254 -21.40 11.12 -15.14
C MET A 254 -20.02 11.46 -14.54
N ALA A 255 -19.56 12.72 -14.63
CA ALA A 255 -18.51 13.22 -13.74
C ALA A 255 -18.91 13.19 -12.23
N PRO A 256 -20.18 13.45 -11.85
CA PRO A 256 -20.66 13.28 -10.49
C PRO A 256 -20.62 11.83 -10.02
N VAL A 257 -20.87 10.85 -10.90
CA VAL A 257 -20.90 9.42 -10.52
C VAL A 257 -19.50 8.84 -10.29
N PHE A 258 -18.46 9.43 -10.90
CA PHE A 258 -17.10 9.08 -10.51
C PHE A 258 -16.75 9.54 -9.09
N ASN A 259 -17.23 10.72 -8.68
CA ASN A 259 -17.07 11.20 -7.31
C ASN A 259 -18.00 10.46 -6.35
N GLN A 260 -19.24 10.15 -6.75
CA GLN A 260 -20.22 9.40 -5.97
C GLN A 260 -19.78 7.95 -5.75
N MET A 261 -19.17 7.28 -6.74
CA MET A 261 -18.63 5.92 -6.59
C MET A 261 -17.33 5.90 -5.78
N VAL A 262 -16.49 6.94 -5.86
CA VAL A 262 -15.31 7.09 -4.97
C VAL A 262 -15.74 7.42 -3.54
N ASP A 263 -16.80 8.21 -3.38
CA ASP A 263 -17.42 8.52 -2.09
C ASP A 263 -18.24 7.33 -1.54
N GLU A 264 -18.78 6.45 -2.39
CA GLU A 264 -19.37 5.14 -2.04
C GLU A 264 -18.26 4.15 -1.66
N ILE A 265 -17.18 4.01 -2.42
CA ILE A 265 -16.01 3.20 -2.02
C ILE A 265 -15.43 3.71 -0.68
N ARG A 266 -15.51 5.01 -0.41
CA ARG A 266 -15.12 5.63 0.88
C ARG A 266 -16.22 5.57 1.96
N GLY A 267 -17.47 5.27 1.59
CA GLY A 267 -18.67 5.44 2.42
C GLY A 267 -19.54 4.18 2.59
N ILE A 268 -19.22 3.05 1.96
CA ILE A 268 -19.93 1.77 2.11
C ILE A 268 -19.87 1.35 3.59
N ARG A 269 -21.00 1.50 4.28
CA ARG A 269 -21.32 0.68 5.46
C ARG A 269 -21.45 -0.75 4.96
N MET A 270 -20.70 -1.67 5.57
CA MET A 270 -20.69 -3.10 5.25
C MET A 270 -22.05 -3.82 5.41
N GLU A 271 -23.13 -3.11 5.76
CA GLU A 271 -24.46 -3.64 5.98
C GLU A 271 -25.33 -3.67 4.71
N GLU A 272 -24.99 -2.88 3.68
CA GLU A 272 -25.70 -2.92 2.39
C GLU A 272 -24.90 -3.76 1.39
N GLY A 273 -25.45 -4.92 1.03
CA GLY A 273 -24.81 -5.96 0.24
C GLY A 273 -24.17 -5.46 -1.05
N TRP A 274 -22.98 -5.99 -1.33
CA TRP A 274 -22.26 -5.77 -2.57
C TRP A 274 -23.15 -6.10 -3.77
N THR A 275 -23.25 -5.17 -4.73
CA THR A 275 -23.78 -5.47 -6.06
C THR A 275 -23.00 -6.66 -6.64
N GLU A 276 -23.71 -7.74 -6.95
CA GLU A 276 -23.18 -9.04 -7.40
C GLU A 276 -22.03 -8.88 -8.40
N ILE A 277 -20.83 -9.36 -8.04
CA ILE A 277 -19.74 -9.52 -9.01
C ILE A 277 -20.20 -10.61 -9.98
N ASP A 278 -20.38 -10.25 -11.26
CA ASP A 278 -20.66 -11.22 -12.31
C ASP A 278 -19.40 -12.03 -12.60
N TRP A 279 -19.21 -13.08 -11.80
CA TRP A 279 -18.04 -13.93 -11.89
C TRP A 279 -18.00 -14.72 -13.21
N ASP A 280 -19.14 -15.01 -13.82
CA ASP A 280 -19.23 -15.81 -15.04
C ASP A 280 -18.76 -14.99 -16.24
N LEU A 281 -19.10 -13.70 -16.29
CA LEU A 281 -18.53 -12.75 -17.24
C LEU A 281 -17.00 -12.63 -17.09
N LEU A 282 -16.48 -12.66 -15.87
CA LEU A 282 -15.04 -12.52 -15.63
C LEU A 282 -14.26 -13.80 -15.96
N GLU A 283 -14.83 -14.98 -15.70
CA GLU A 283 -14.19 -16.26 -16.00
C GLU A 283 -14.17 -16.59 -17.50
N SER A 284 -15.14 -16.09 -18.27
CA SER A 284 -15.13 -16.25 -19.73
C SER A 284 -13.86 -15.67 -20.40
N ASN A 285 -13.19 -14.73 -19.73
CA ASN A 285 -11.92 -14.12 -20.17
C ASN A 285 -10.67 -14.90 -19.71
N ASN A 286 -10.85 -16.07 -19.08
CA ASN A 286 -9.83 -17.00 -18.57
C ASN A 286 -8.68 -16.33 -17.77
N LYS A 287 -9.01 -15.35 -16.93
CA LYS A 287 -8.03 -14.64 -16.10
C LYS A 287 -7.76 -15.42 -14.82
N LEU A 288 -6.51 -15.86 -14.61
CA LEU A 288 -6.14 -16.72 -13.48
C LEU A 288 -6.41 -16.08 -12.12
N TRP A 289 -6.18 -14.76 -11.96
CA TRP A 289 -6.49 -14.08 -10.70
C TRP A 289 -7.98 -14.05 -10.38
N VAL A 290 -8.87 -14.03 -11.39
CA VAL A 290 -10.33 -14.08 -11.17
C VAL A 290 -10.71 -15.40 -10.51
N LYS A 291 -10.20 -16.52 -11.03
CA LYS A 291 -10.43 -17.86 -10.47
C LYS A 291 -9.97 -17.93 -9.01
N ARG A 292 -8.75 -17.42 -8.73
CA ARG A 292 -8.21 -17.35 -7.36
C ARG A 292 -9.09 -16.52 -6.42
N TRP A 293 -9.59 -15.37 -6.89
CA TRP A 293 -10.49 -14.54 -6.07
C TRP A 293 -11.82 -15.25 -5.82
N ARG A 294 -12.40 -15.92 -6.82
CA ARG A 294 -13.61 -16.73 -6.65
C ARG A 294 -13.40 -17.83 -5.60
N GLU A 295 -12.33 -18.62 -5.71
CA GLU A 295 -11.98 -19.67 -4.74
C GLU A 295 -11.87 -19.14 -3.30
N VAL A 296 -11.21 -17.99 -3.13
CA VAL A 296 -11.06 -17.36 -1.81
C VAL A 296 -12.41 -16.85 -1.28
N MET A 297 -13.27 -16.31 -2.14
CA MET A 297 -14.61 -15.84 -1.75
C MET A 297 -15.54 -17.00 -1.40
N ASP A 298 -15.51 -18.08 -2.18
CA ASP A 298 -16.30 -19.31 -1.96
C ASP A 298 -15.92 -20.01 -0.66
N SER A 299 -14.65 -19.87 -0.22
CA SER A 299 -14.20 -20.36 1.09
C SER A 299 -14.81 -19.62 2.30
N GLY A 300 -15.61 -18.58 2.06
CA GLY A 300 -16.26 -17.78 3.10
C GLY A 300 -15.32 -16.78 3.78
N THR A 301 -14.13 -16.53 3.23
CA THR A 301 -13.18 -15.55 3.78
C THR A 301 -13.65 -14.12 3.44
N PRO A 302 -14.04 -13.29 4.41
CA PRO A 302 -14.50 -11.93 4.10
C PRO A 302 -13.37 -11.09 3.51
N LEU A 303 -13.62 -10.32 2.44
CA LEU A 303 -12.64 -9.37 1.88
C LEU A 303 -12.06 -8.43 2.95
N ALA A 304 -12.85 -8.10 3.97
CA ALA A 304 -12.46 -7.25 5.08
C ALA A 304 -11.44 -7.86 6.05
N THR A 305 -11.21 -9.18 6.03
CA THR A 305 -10.16 -9.85 6.83
C THR A 305 -8.84 -9.96 6.09
N MET A 306 -8.79 -9.66 4.78
CA MET A 306 -7.58 -9.71 3.95
C MET A 306 -6.73 -8.41 4.06
N ARG A 307 -6.63 -7.85 5.27
CA ARG A 307 -5.93 -6.58 5.57
C ARG A 307 -4.44 -6.79 5.81
N LYS A 308 -3.61 -6.78 4.76
CA LYS A 308 -2.14 -6.71 4.90
C LYS A 308 -1.56 -5.68 3.95
N TRP A 309 -1.48 -4.42 4.35
CA TRP A 309 -1.06 -3.35 3.44
C TRP A 309 0.41 -3.49 3.02
N ALA A 310 0.68 -3.10 1.77
CA ALA A 310 1.92 -3.44 1.07
C ALA A 310 2.47 -2.28 0.23
N GLY A 311 1.64 -1.28 -0.05
CA GLY A 311 1.91 -0.26 -1.06
C GLY A 311 1.97 -0.81 -2.50
N PRO A 312 2.03 0.08 -3.50
CA PRO A 312 1.92 -0.32 -4.90
C PRO A 312 3.16 -1.11 -5.29
N SER A 313 2.95 -2.28 -5.91
CA SER A 313 4.05 -3.15 -6.33
C SER A 313 4.73 -2.66 -7.59
N LEU A 314 3.98 -2.06 -8.51
CA LEU A 314 4.45 -1.59 -9.80
C LEU A 314 4.21 -0.08 -9.94
N ARG A 315 5.08 0.59 -10.70
CA ARG A 315 4.86 1.97 -11.16
C ARG A 315 5.44 2.19 -12.54
N ILE A 316 4.94 3.22 -13.21
CA ILE A 316 5.51 3.74 -14.44
C ILE A 316 6.11 5.10 -14.14
N HIS A 317 7.40 5.26 -14.41
CA HIS A 317 8.12 6.51 -14.20
C HIS A 317 9.05 6.78 -15.37
N GLN A 318 8.94 7.96 -15.98
CA GLN A 318 9.74 8.37 -17.14
C GLN A 318 9.70 7.33 -18.28
N GLY A 319 8.50 6.81 -18.60
CA GLY A 319 8.30 5.81 -19.65
C GLY A 319 8.87 4.42 -19.35
N LYS A 320 9.33 4.16 -18.11
CA LYS A 320 9.91 2.89 -17.68
C LYS A 320 9.04 2.22 -16.62
N LEU A 321 8.80 0.92 -16.78
CA LEU A 321 8.14 0.10 -15.77
C LEU A 321 9.14 -0.26 -14.65
N GLN A 322 8.72 -0.08 -13.40
CA GLN A 322 9.52 -0.32 -12.20
C GLN A 322 8.73 -1.13 -11.18
N ILE A 323 9.44 -1.98 -10.44
CA ILE A 323 8.92 -2.73 -9.30
C ILE A 323 9.51 -2.19 -8.00
N ARG A 324 8.70 -2.16 -6.95
CA ARG A 324 9.16 -1.77 -5.61
C ARG A 324 9.92 -2.94 -4.97
N THR A 325 11.16 -2.74 -4.53
CA THR A 325 11.96 -3.80 -3.87
C THR A 325 12.67 -3.26 -2.63
N ILE A 326 13.12 -4.14 -1.75
CA ILE A 326 13.92 -3.77 -0.57
C ILE A 326 15.40 -3.88 -0.90
N LYS A 327 16.17 -2.90 -0.46
CA LYS A 327 17.63 -2.91 -0.47
C LYS A 327 18.14 -2.18 0.76
N ASN A 328 19.07 -2.78 1.50
CA ASN A 328 19.67 -2.24 2.72
C ASN A 328 18.60 -1.73 3.70
N GLY A 329 17.54 -2.51 3.94
CA GLY A 329 16.49 -2.14 4.89
C GLY A 329 15.42 -1.18 4.38
N LYS A 330 15.53 -0.65 3.15
CA LYS A 330 14.65 0.41 2.64
C LYS A 330 14.00 0.06 1.32
N TRP A 331 12.82 0.62 1.10
CA TRP A 331 12.12 0.54 -0.18
C TRP A 331 12.81 1.38 -1.26
N ILE A 332 13.09 0.74 -2.40
CA ILE A 332 13.58 1.39 -3.61
C ILE A 332 12.77 0.91 -4.83
N TRP A 333 12.93 1.60 -5.95
CA TRP A 333 12.31 1.19 -7.21
C TRP A 333 13.36 0.60 -8.14
N SER A 334 13.22 -0.68 -8.45
CA SER A 334 14.07 -1.43 -9.36
C SER A 334 13.46 -1.46 -10.76
N GLN A 335 14.27 -1.28 -11.80
CA GLN A 335 13.78 -1.30 -13.19
C GLN A 335 13.46 -2.73 -13.65
N ILE A 336 12.31 -2.88 -14.32
CA ILE A 336 11.90 -4.12 -14.97
C ILE A 336 12.36 -4.08 -16.43
N PRO A 337 12.94 -5.15 -17.00
CA PRO A 337 13.29 -5.21 -18.40
C PRO A 337 12.09 -4.97 -19.33
N PRO A 338 12.33 -4.54 -20.58
CA PRO A 338 11.28 -4.28 -21.53
C PRO A 338 10.69 -5.57 -22.13
N TRP A 339 10.15 -6.47 -21.30
CA TRP A 339 9.66 -7.79 -21.70
C TRP A 339 8.17 -7.93 -21.41
N PRO A 340 7.31 -7.92 -22.45
CA PRO A 340 5.85 -8.01 -22.29
C PRO A 340 5.38 -9.18 -21.43
N ARG A 341 5.94 -10.39 -21.60
CA ARG A 341 5.60 -11.57 -20.77
C ARG A 341 5.89 -11.37 -19.29
N LEU A 342 7.01 -10.71 -18.96
CA LEU A 342 7.34 -10.39 -17.57
C LEU A 342 6.37 -9.34 -17.00
N TRP A 343 5.95 -8.36 -17.79
CA TRP A 343 4.94 -7.39 -17.36
C TRP A 343 3.61 -8.09 -17.07
N ALA A 344 3.20 -9.01 -17.94
CA ALA A 344 1.97 -9.78 -17.78
C ALA A 344 2.01 -10.69 -16.54
N LEU A 345 3.12 -11.40 -16.32
CA LEU A 345 3.36 -12.22 -15.12
C LEU A 345 3.23 -11.40 -13.83
N LEU A 346 3.97 -10.28 -13.72
CA LEU A 346 3.95 -9.44 -12.52
C LEU A 346 2.59 -8.77 -12.29
N THR A 347 1.86 -8.48 -13.37
CA THR A 347 0.50 -7.94 -13.31
C THR A 347 -0.48 -8.99 -12.79
N SER A 348 -0.39 -10.24 -13.27
CA SER A 348 -1.19 -11.38 -12.77
C SER A 348 -0.96 -11.57 -11.27
N TRP A 349 0.31 -11.59 -10.83
CA TRP A 349 0.65 -11.73 -9.42
C TRP A 349 0.13 -10.56 -8.56
N ALA A 350 0.21 -9.33 -9.07
CA ALA A 350 -0.28 -8.16 -8.35
C ALA A 350 -1.81 -8.16 -8.16
N LEU A 351 -2.54 -8.68 -9.16
CA LEU A 351 -4.00 -8.81 -9.12
C LEU A 351 -4.47 -10.04 -8.34
N SER A 352 -3.59 -10.97 -8.00
CA SER A 352 -3.96 -12.18 -7.26
C SER A 352 -4.23 -11.89 -5.76
N PRO A 353 -5.09 -12.69 -5.10
CA PRO A 353 -5.39 -12.52 -3.68
C PRO A 353 -4.14 -12.61 -2.79
N PRO A 354 -4.07 -11.90 -1.65
CA PRO A 354 -2.89 -11.91 -0.78
C PRO A 354 -2.54 -13.27 -0.20
N SER A 355 -3.55 -14.11 -0.01
CA SER A 355 -3.42 -15.47 0.47
C SER A 355 -2.86 -16.42 -0.59
N SER A 356 -2.86 -16.04 -1.88
CA SER A 356 -2.41 -16.91 -2.97
C SER A 356 -0.89 -16.98 -3.03
N ASP A 357 -0.38 -18.14 -3.48
CA ASP A 357 1.06 -18.36 -3.64
C ASP A 357 1.68 -17.33 -4.62
N GLU A 358 0.95 -16.90 -5.64
CA GLU A 358 1.40 -15.93 -6.65
C GLU A 358 1.59 -14.53 -6.09
N HIS A 359 0.65 -14.06 -5.27
CA HIS A 359 0.84 -12.80 -4.57
C HIS A 359 2.01 -12.91 -3.58
N GLN A 360 2.14 -14.04 -2.89
CA GLN A 360 3.27 -14.31 -2.00
C GLN A 360 4.61 -14.34 -2.75
N TYR A 361 4.67 -14.86 -3.99
CA TYR A 361 5.85 -14.79 -4.85
C TYR A 361 6.19 -13.36 -5.27
N LEU A 362 5.20 -12.53 -5.58
CA LEU A 362 5.43 -11.10 -5.80
C LEU A 362 6.05 -10.45 -4.58
N ARG A 363 5.47 -10.67 -3.39
CA ARG A 363 6.01 -10.12 -2.13
C ARG A 363 7.41 -10.64 -1.84
N ALA A 364 7.66 -11.94 -2.02
CA ALA A 364 8.97 -12.54 -1.88
C ALA A 364 9.98 -11.95 -2.86
N LEU A 365 9.59 -11.69 -4.11
CA LEU A 365 10.42 -10.99 -5.08
C LEU A 365 10.79 -9.58 -4.60
N GLN A 366 9.85 -8.85 -4.03
CA GLN A 366 10.10 -7.50 -3.51
C GLN A 366 11.10 -7.50 -2.33
N TRP A 367 11.04 -8.50 -1.44
CA TRP A 367 11.96 -8.65 -0.29
C TRP A 367 13.33 -9.17 -0.72
N CYS A 368 13.35 -10.18 -1.58
CA CYS A 368 14.54 -10.98 -1.86
C CYS A 368 15.30 -10.53 -3.12
N TRP A 369 14.88 -9.48 -3.81
CA TRP A 369 15.49 -9.09 -5.08
C TRP A 369 17.00 -8.82 -4.96
N HIS A 370 17.41 -8.07 -3.93
CA HIS A 370 18.82 -7.69 -3.72
C HIS A 370 19.52 -8.56 -2.66
N GLU A 371 18.80 -9.14 -1.69
CA GLU A 371 19.36 -9.80 -0.50
C GLU A 371 18.60 -11.10 -0.16
N ASN A 372 19.26 -12.10 0.43
CA ASN A 372 18.62 -13.42 0.70
C ASN A 372 17.63 -13.28 1.85
N GLU A 373 18.10 -12.63 2.91
CA GLU A 373 17.35 -12.33 4.12
C GLU A 373 16.96 -10.85 4.14
N GLY A 374 16.63 -10.28 2.97
CA GLY A 374 16.17 -8.89 2.89
C GLY A 374 15.00 -8.64 3.85
N GLU A 375 15.05 -7.55 4.60
CA GLU A 375 14.04 -7.20 5.60
C GLU A 375 13.96 -5.68 5.71
N LEU A 376 12.83 -5.14 6.17
CA LEU A 376 12.75 -3.71 6.49
C LEU A 376 13.50 -3.41 7.77
N MET A 377 14.32 -2.37 7.75
CA MET A 377 15.11 -1.95 8.91
C MET A 377 14.70 -0.55 9.34
N PRO A 378 14.44 -0.34 10.65
CA PRO A 378 14.20 0.99 11.18
C PRO A 378 15.49 1.81 11.15
N ALA A 379 15.36 3.13 11.24
CA ALA A 379 16.53 4.01 11.33
C ALA A 379 17.28 3.76 12.64
N GLU A 380 18.60 3.96 12.66
CA GLU A 380 19.42 3.74 13.87
C GLU A 380 18.93 4.52 15.11
N PRO A 381 18.49 5.80 15.01
CA PRO A 381 17.90 6.50 16.14
C PRO A 381 16.66 5.81 16.72
N GLU A 382 15.82 5.22 15.86
CA GLU A 382 14.63 4.46 16.29
C GLU A 382 15.02 3.18 17.04
N CYS A 383 16.07 2.48 16.60
CA CYS A 383 16.59 1.32 17.33
C CYS A 383 17.06 1.72 18.74
N ARG A 384 17.84 2.80 18.84
CA ARG A 384 18.37 3.29 20.12
C ARG A 384 17.24 3.72 21.07
N ALA A 385 16.24 4.43 20.55
CA ALA A 385 15.08 4.87 21.30
C ALA A 385 14.24 3.70 21.83
N LEU A 386 14.07 2.64 21.05
CA LEU A 386 13.35 1.44 21.51
C LEU A 386 14.15 0.62 22.54
N LEU A 387 15.48 0.60 22.43
CA LEU A 387 16.33 0.02 23.46
C LEU A 387 16.23 0.79 24.78
N LEU A 388 16.19 2.13 24.72
CA LEU A 388 15.95 2.98 25.88
C LEU A 388 14.57 2.71 26.49
N LEU A 389 13.51 2.71 25.67
CA LEU A 389 12.15 2.42 26.11
C LEU A 389 12.08 1.07 26.83
N ARG A 390 12.71 0.04 26.27
CA ARG A 390 12.81 -1.26 26.91
C ARG A 390 13.51 -1.19 28.26
N GLY A 391 14.65 -0.49 28.33
CA GLY A 391 15.37 -0.30 29.60
C GLY A 391 14.51 0.34 30.68
N ILE A 392 13.68 1.33 30.32
CA ILE A 392 12.71 1.95 31.23
C ILE A 392 11.68 0.93 31.69
N CYS A 393 11.04 0.22 30.75
CA CYS A 393 10.03 -0.79 31.09
C CYS A 393 10.57 -1.93 31.98
N ASP A 394 11.82 -2.33 31.78
CA ASP A 394 12.44 -3.40 32.57
C ASP A 394 12.97 -2.91 33.93
N SER A 395 13.03 -1.59 34.18
CA SER A 395 13.63 -1.00 35.39
C SER A 395 12.68 -0.78 36.56
N ASP A 396 11.38 -0.59 36.31
CA ASP A 396 10.38 -0.27 37.35
C ASP A 396 9.24 -1.29 37.33
N LYS A 397 8.89 -1.82 38.50
CA LYS A 397 7.83 -2.85 38.67
C LYS A 397 6.43 -2.30 38.42
N ARG A 398 6.25 -0.98 38.50
CA ARG A 398 4.98 -0.29 38.18
C ARG A 398 4.69 -0.29 36.68
N ILE A 399 5.65 -0.73 35.86
CA ILE A 399 5.48 -0.87 34.42
C ILE A 399 5.34 -2.35 34.09
N THR A 400 4.27 -2.70 33.38
CA THR A 400 4.07 -4.05 32.85
C THR A 400 3.83 -3.97 31.35
N VAL A 401 4.56 -4.76 30.58
CA VAL A 401 4.39 -4.85 29.12
C VAL A 401 3.50 -6.03 28.80
N SER A 402 2.44 -5.81 28.02
CA SER A 402 1.53 -6.89 27.65
C SER A 402 2.25 -8.00 26.89
N THR A 403 1.92 -9.25 27.24
CA THR A 403 2.52 -10.45 26.62
C THR A 403 1.51 -11.22 25.76
N GLN A 404 0.23 -10.89 25.87
CA GLN A 404 -0.89 -11.48 25.14
C GLN A 404 -1.84 -10.38 24.67
N GLY A 405 -2.51 -10.58 23.53
CA GLY A 405 -3.44 -9.60 22.96
C GLY A 405 -2.77 -8.43 22.22
N GLU A 406 -3.47 -7.30 22.14
CA GLU A 406 -2.92 -6.06 21.56
C GLU A 406 -1.80 -5.50 22.46
N PHE A 407 -0.71 -5.06 21.83
CA PHE A 407 0.44 -4.57 22.55
C PHE A 407 0.15 -3.24 23.24
N HIS A 408 0.35 -3.22 24.56
CA HIS A 408 0.27 -2.03 25.38
C HIS A 408 1.23 -2.13 26.56
N ILE A 409 1.60 -0.97 27.09
CA ILE A 409 2.43 -0.80 28.27
C ILE A 409 1.52 -0.26 29.35
N THR A 410 1.33 -1.04 30.40
CA THR A 410 0.54 -0.68 31.58
C THR A 410 1.44 -0.01 32.61
N ILE A 411 0.97 1.10 33.17
CA ILE A 411 1.71 1.93 34.12
C ILE A 411 0.82 2.22 35.33
N GLU A 412 1.35 2.03 36.53
CA GLU A 412 0.77 2.54 37.78
C GLU A 412 1.38 3.91 38.11
N GLY A 413 0.52 4.94 38.19
CA GLY A 413 0.93 6.32 38.52
C GLY A 413 1.15 6.54 40.03
N THR A 414 1.72 7.69 40.40
CA THR A 414 1.85 8.09 41.81
C THR A 414 0.50 8.34 42.49
N SER A 415 -0.57 8.58 41.71
CA SER A 415 -1.95 8.64 42.20
C SER A 415 -2.57 7.28 42.56
N GLY A 416 -1.94 6.16 42.17
CA GLY A 416 -2.50 4.80 42.29
C GLY A 416 -3.45 4.42 41.15
N LEU A 417 -3.68 5.30 40.17
CA LEU A 417 -4.44 4.99 38.96
C LEU A 417 -3.58 4.25 37.93
N PHE A 418 -4.25 3.57 37.00
CA PHE A 418 -3.61 2.74 35.98
C PHE A 418 -3.78 3.35 34.59
N TYR A 419 -2.72 3.28 33.79
CA TYR A 419 -2.68 3.80 32.43
C TYR A 419 -2.22 2.73 31.44
N SER A 420 -2.72 2.78 30.21
CA SER A 420 -2.21 1.98 29.09
C SER A 420 -1.69 2.87 27.97
N VAL A 421 -0.51 2.53 27.45
CA VAL A 421 0.12 3.22 26.31
C VAL A 421 0.46 2.20 25.22
N GLY A 422 -0.01 2.43 24.00
CA GLY A 422 0.22 1.54 22.85
C GLY A 422 0.73 2.29 21.62
N PRO A 423 1.45 1.63 20.69
CA PRO A 423 1.77 2.20 19.39
C PRO A 423 0.51 2.23 18.52
N GLY A 424 0.26 3.35 17.85
CA GLY A 424 -0.92 3.46 16.98
C GLY A 424 -1.48 4.87 16.89
N PRO A 425 -2.55 5.09 16.10
CA PRO A 425 -3.15 6.41 15.93
C PRO A 425 -3.89 6.84 17.20
N GLY A 426 -3.31 7.74 17.98
CA GLY A 426 -3.95 8.33 19.16
C GLY A 426 -4.54 9.72 18.95
N ALA A 427 -4.76 10.43 20.06
CA ALA A 427 -5.37 11.74 20.07
C ALA A 427 -4.64 12.72 19.13
N HIS A 428 -5.40 13.47 18.34
CA HIS A 428 -4.87 14.44 17.36
C HIS A 428 -3.83 13.86 16.37
N GLY A 429 -3.92 12.56 16.08
CA GLY A 429 -3.00 11.88 15.17
C GLY A 429 -1.61 11.66 15.77
N ALA A 430 -1.50 11.54 17.10
CA ALA A 430 -0.30 11.07 17.78
C ALA A 430 0.06 9.64 17.33
N ARG A 431 1.35 9.31 17.39
CA ARG A 431 1.87 7.98 17.02
C ARG A 431 1.70 6.92 18.13
N PHE A 432 1.01 7.26 19.21
CA PHE A 432 0.70 6.38 20.33
C PHE A 432 -0.71 6.65 20.84
N THR A 433 -1.32 5.66 21.46
CA THR A 433 -2.58 5.75 22.21
C THR A 433 -2.29 5.88 23.70
N VAL A 434 -3.17 6.59 24.43
CA VAL A 434 -3.15 6.63 25.90
C VAL A 434 -4.58 6.44 26.42
N ALA A 435 -4.75 5.55 27.38
CA ALA A 435 -5.98 5.40 28.14
C ALA A 435 -5.70 5.25 29.63
N GLY A 436 -6.69 5.57 30.47
CA GLY A 436 -6.62 5.47 31.93
C GLY A 436 -7.79 4.68 32.49
N SER A 437 -7.58 4.07 33.67
CA SER A 437 -8.58 3.33 34.43
C SER A 437 -8.31 3.45 35.94
N ASP A 438 -9.36 3.26 36.75
CA ASP A 438 -9.30 3.23 38.21
C ASP A 438 -8.81 1.88 38.78
N SER A 439 -8.82 0.84 37.96
CA SER A 439 -8.30 -0.49 38.30
C SER A 439 -7.64 -1.16 37.09
N LEU A 440 -6.70 -2.06 37.38
CA LEU A 440 -6.02 -2.88 36.38
C LEU A 440 -7.00 -3.80 35.63
N GLU A 441 -7.95 -4.42 36.35
CA GLU A 441 -8.97 -5.30 35.75
C GLU A 441 -9.82 -4.54 34.71
N ASN A 442 -10.27 -3.33 35.05
CA ASN A 442 -11.05 -2.51 34.10
C ASN A 442 -10.22 -2.10 32.87
N LEU A 443 -8.91 -1.89 33.05
CA LEU A 443 -8.00 -1.56 31.95
C LEU A 443 -7.85 -2.76 30.99
N GLU A 444 -7.68 -3.96 31.54
CA GLU A 444 -7.54 -5.21 30.78
C GLU A 444 -8.86 -5.65 30.10
N ASP A 445 -10.00 -5.38 30.73
CA ASP A 445 -11.36 -5.60 30.19
C ASP A 445 -11.74 -4.61 29.07
N GLY A 446 -10.88 -3.63 28.77
CA GLY A 446 -11.16 -2.59 27.78
C GLY A 446 -12.16 -1.53 28.25
N LYS A 447 -12.47 -1.46 29.55
CA LYS A 447 -13.31 -0.42 30.19
C LYS A 447 -12.47 0.83 30.54
N SER A 448 -11.54 1.19 29.65
CA SER A 448 -10.62 2.30 29.85
C SER A 448 -11.11 3.59 29.20
N MET A 449 -10.70 4.72 29.76
CA MET A 449 -11.02 6.06 29.25
C MET A 449 -9.87 6.59 28.40
N PRO A 450 -10.09 6.97 27.12
CA PRO A 450 -9.03 7.55 26.30
C PRO A 450 -8.61 8.92 26.85
N LEU A 451 -7.30 9.13 27.02
CA LEU A 451 -6.73 10.39 27.48
C LEU A 451 -6.20 11.21 26.31
N CYS A 452 -6.49 12.52 26.32
CA CYS A 452 -6.08 13.44 25.26
C CYS A 452 -4.62 13.89 25.42
N ILE A 453 -3.68 12.95 25.36
CA ILE A 453 -2.25 13.22 25.37
C ILE A 453 -1.73 13.06 23.95
N HIS A 454 -1.04 14.08 23.44
CA HIS A 454 -0.57 14.07 22.06
C HIS A 454 0.78 14.78 21.90
N GLU A 455 1.48 14.44 20.82
CA GLU A 455 2.73 15.09 20.44
C GLU A 455 2.45 16.52 19.98
N ASN A 456 3.26 17.49 20.44
CA ASN A 456 3.34 18.80 19.80
C ASN A 456 4.36 18.75 18.64
N GLY A 457 4.47 19.84 17.86
CA GLY A 457 5.22 19.84 16.59
C GLY A 457 6.69 19.41 16.69
N SER A 458 7.40 19.71 17.77
CA SER A 458 8.81 19.31 17.94
C SER A 458 8.96 17.83 18.29
N PHE A 459 8.01 17.25 19.04
CA PHE A 459 8.02 15.82 19.41
C PHE A 459 7.78 14.91 18.21
N LYS A 460 7.10 15.39 17.15
CA LYS A 460 6.92 14.62 15.91
C LYS A 460 8.22 14.32 15.15
N GLN A 461 9.29 15.07 15.44
CA GLN A 461 10.61 14.85 14.84
C GLN A 461 11.47 13.87 15.64
N LEU A 462 11.07 13.54 16.87
CA LEU A 462 11.79 12.61 17.72
C LEU A 462 11.46 11.15 17.37
N PRO A 463 12.41 10.23 17.63
CA PRO A 463 12.15 8.79 17.55
C PRO A 463 10.93 8.38 18.37
N VAL A 464 10.16 7.42 17.86
CA VAL A 464 8.90 6.97 18.50
C VAL A 464 9.15 6.46 19.92
N GLY A 465 10.26 5.73 20.12
CA GLY A 465 10.62 5.19 21.44
C GLY A 465 10.85 6.28 22.49
N ASP A 466 11.50 7.39 22.12
CA ASP A 466 11.82 8.49 23.05
C ASP A 466 10.55 9.24 23.46
N VAL A 467 9.63 9.41 22.51
CA VAL A 467 8.32 10.04 22.79
C VAL A 467 7.51 9.17 23.74
N ILE A 468 7.39 7.87 23.45
CA ILE A 468 6.63 6.95 24.30
C ILE A 468 7.28 6.82 25.69
N ALA A 469 8.61 6.77 25.76
CA ALA A 469 9.34 6.81 27.02
C ALA A 469 9.00 8.07 27.84
N SER A 470 8.96 9.24 27.18
CA SER A 470 8.59 10.50 27.85
C SER A 470 7.15 10.47 28.38
N VAL A 471 6.21 9.90 27.62
CA VAL A 471 4.81 9.72 28.05
C VAL A 471 4.73 8.78 29.24
N ILE A 472 5.43 7.64 29.21
CA ILE A 472 5.48 6.69 30.32
C ILE A 472 5.98 7.37 31.60
N LEU A 473 7.11 8.08 31.53
CA LEU A 473 7.67 8.78 32.69
C LEU A 473 6.72 9.86 33.23
N THR A 474 5.98 10.53 32.33
CA THR A 474 4.94 11.51 32.70
C THR A 474 3.78 10.85 33.45
N LEU A 475 3.33 9.68 32.99
CA LEU A 475 2.24 8.93 33.63
C LEU A 475 2.67 8.22 34.92
N MET A 476 3.95 7.87 35.05
CA MET A 476 4.51 7.32 36.29
C MET A 476 4.51 8.34 37.43
N ASP A 477 4.77 9.61 37.12
CA ASP A 477 4.71 10.73 38.06
C ASP A 477 3.51 11.63 37.71
N ASP A 478 2.33 11.00 37.67
CA ASP A 478 1.09 11.61 37.20
C ASP A 478 0.60 12.75 38.08
N LEU A 479 0.78 12.68 39.40
CA LEU A 479 0.45 13.78 40.31
C LEU A 479 1.22 15.06 39.99
N THR A 480 2.55 14.97 39.81
CA THR A 480 3.38 16.12 39.43
C THR A 480 3.09 16.58 38.01
N SER A 481 2.78 15.64 37.11
CA SER A 481 2.50 15.95 35.70
C SER A 481 1.12 16.57 35.49
N ALA A 482 0.16 16.30 36.37
CA ALA A 482 -1.19 16.85 36.34
C ALA A 482 -1.20 18.38 36.44
N ASP A 483 -0.24 18.98 37.17
CA ASP A 483 -0.07 20.43 37.25
C ASP A 483 0.13 21.11 35.88
N LYS A 484 0.59 20.34 34.89
CA LYS A 484 0.91 20.84 33.54
C LYS A 484 0.03 20.22 32.45
N LEU A 485 -0.72 19.15 32.77
CA LEU A 485 -1.52 18.39 31.82
C LEU A 485 -2.97 18.30 32.29
N GLU A 486 -3.80 19.24 31.82
CA GLU A 486 -5.22 19.30 32.13
C GLU A 486 -5.98 17.97 31.91
N PRO A 487 -5.76 17.20 30.81
CA PRO A 487 -6.44 15.92 30.62
C PRO A 487 -6.13 14.90 31.72
N LEU A 488 -4.91 14.94 32.26
CA LEU A 488 -4.47 14.06 33.34
C LEU A 488 -5.03 14.53 34.69
N ALA A 489 -4.97 15.83 34.97
CA ALA A 489 -5.56 16.41 36.19
C ALA A 489 -7.06 16.12 36.30
N LYS A 490 -7.79 16.26 35.19
CA LYS A 490 -9.22 15.93 35.15
C LYS A 490 -9.47 14.44 35.42
N PHE A 491 -8.72 13.56 34.75
CA PHE A 491 -8.85 12.12 34.95
C PHE A 491 -8.58 11.72 36.41
N ILE A 492 -7.54 12.27 37.03
CA ILE A 492 -7.24 12.04 38.44
C ILE A 492 -8.35 12.60 39.33
N SER A 493 -8.86 13.81 39.09
CA SER A 493 -9.96 14.35 39.90
C SER A 493 -11.22 13.49 39.82
N ASP A 494 -11.52 12.93 38.66
CA ASP A 494 -12.72 12.12 38.43
C ASP A 494 -12.62 10.72 39.06
N ASN A 495 -11.40 10.21 39.31
CA ASN A 495 -11.17 8.82 39.74
C ASN A 495 -10.33 8.67 41.04
N GLY A 496 -9.70 9.74 41.51
CA GLY A 496 -8.59 9.75 42.48
C GLY A 496 -8.99 9.91 43.95
N LEU A 497 -10.22 9.58 44.34
CA LEU A 497 -10.63 9.55 45.75
C LEU A 497 -11.03 8.14 46.15
N ARG A 498 -10.04 7.33 46.57
CA ARG A 498 -10.29 6.08 47.29
C ARG A 498 -9.71 5.97 48.69
N ASP A 499 -9.00 6.98 49.21
CA ASP A 499 -8.56 6.98 50.62
C ASP A 499 -8.95 8.28 51.36
N ALA A 500 -10.24 8.47 51.60
CA ALA A 500 -10.70 9.21 52.77
C ALA A 500 -11.64 8.30 53.58
N PRO A 501 -11.31 7.96 54.85
CA PRO A 501 -12.18 7.11 55.66
C PRO A 501 -13.53 7.80 55.89
N PRO A 502 -14.65 7.04 55.98
CA PRO A 502 -15.96 7.63 56.19
C PRO A 502 -16.10 8.06 57.65
N GLY A 503 -16.17 9.36 57.89
CA GLY A 503 -16.75 9.92 59.12
C GLY A 503 -15.90 10.96 59.83
N GLY A 504 -16.45 12.18 59.94
CA GLY A 504 -15.93 13.24 60.80
C GLY A 504 -16.43 14.62 60.39
N ASP A 505 -17.65 14.95 60.83
CA ASP A 505 -18.34 16.26 60.80
C ASP A 505 -17.67 17.44 60.05
N ARG A 506 -18.32 17.88 58.97
CA ARG A 506 -18.23 19.28 58.52
C ARG A 506 -19.09 20.13 59.45
N MET A 507 -18.49 20.72 60.49
CA MET A 507 -19.05 21.93 61.09
C MET A 507 -19.11 23.02 60.03
N GLN A 508 -20.32 23.52 59.76
CA GLN A 508 -20.54 24.73 58.99
C GLN A 508 -19.98 25.93 59.76
N PRO A 509 -19.15 26.81 59.17
CA PRO A 509 -18.92 28.11 59.75
C PRO A 509 -20.15 28.98 59.47
N HIS A 510 -20.82 29.36 60.57
CA HIS A 510 -21.72 30.51 60.58
C HIS A 510 -20.97 31.74 60.05
N LEU A 511 -21.57 32.38 59.06
CA LEU A 511 -21.22 33.73 58.64
C LEU A 511 -21.87 34.70 59.64
N ASP A 512 -21.05 35.48 60.32
CA ASP A 512 -21.34 36.88 60.67
C ASP A 512 -20.32 37.75 59.93
#